data_AF-A0A023B329-F1
#
_entry.id   AF-A0A023B329-F1
#
_cell.length_a   1.000
_cell.length_b   1.000
_cell.length_c   1.000
_cell.angle_alpha   90.00
_cell.angle_beta   90.00
_cell.angle_gamma   90.00
#
_symmetry.space_group_name_H-M   'P 1'
#
loop_
_entity.id
_entity.type
_entity.pdbx_description
1 polymer ?
#
loop_
_entity_poly.entity_id
_entity_poly.type
_entity_poly.pdbx_seq_one_letter_code
_entity_poly.pdbx_strand_id
1 'polypeptide(L)'
;MRTIECGPAWFETGIVGVLAGATVGQASSSQAGPTIAFSPWSRDIWLRSVGKEVFPFMRKNENRPKKVLEWFQHCCTPQDVPAGPWAGGPFLTRRLLEEYEQRQAGLPAMQWLHRGVPEGLSHGDHARDMFYKLFCRSQLQFIHAHFRDYSFQSSKVSDLFPEGIDCGGRRSRSAPGIVHSAYCVASRKHLSPEQSLRNLAVMARWYPLAAFESARAADLLQQGSLFTIDGYIPDISVRGKRLQQVATLWLGGDPQAQPDTVTESVSADLAECLQYIGKLTNDKLLGETHSGHPYSMHHNDVDTIKARYKELIQTTRLFGGQSRCELLDDRYSNAYGCWRGKEQVLSAYFPASGTSAREAWSGGVVPEFPVVHDVKINSIADYQNYELRQWAWMEELLVRTVADKLISVRVASTGETREDIAAAIQGPQPFTVAISTEELARIYFAATREVVKQATEEQADDYASRVGLALITTAYDLSKVMNAA
;
A
#
# COMPACT_ATOMS: atom_id res chain seq x y z
N MET A 1 10.37 27.65 -32.37
CA MET A 1 9.70 27.89 -31.07
C MET A 1 8.24 28.16 -31.35
N ARG A 2 7.35 27.25 -30.96
CA ARG A 2 5.90 27.42 -31.05
C ARG A 2 5.35 27.42 -29.63
N THR A 3 4.83 28.56 -29.22
CA THR A 3 4.05 28.72 -28.00
C THR A 3 2.77 27.90 -28.15
N ILE A 4 2.54 26.98 -27.23
CA ILE A 4 1.27 26.26 -27.11
C ILE A 4 0.39 27.10 -26.18
N GLU A 5 -0.62 27.75 -26.75
CA GLU A 5 -1.70 28.37 -25.99
C GLU A 5 -2.61 27.26 -25.44
N CYS A 6 -2.56 27.05 -24.13
CA CYS A 6 -3.54 26.22 -23.43
C CYS A 6 -4.78 27.07 -23.15
N GLY A 7 -5.88 26.79 -23.86
CA GLY A 7 -7.18 27.41 -23.58
C GLY A 7 -7.75 26.96 -22.24
N PRO A 8 -8.34 27.87 -21.43
CA PRO A 8 -9.03 27.50 -20.21
C PRO A 8 -10.45 27.07 -20.58
N ALA A 9 -10.72 25.79 -20.48
CA ALA A 9 -12.08 25.31 -20.34
C ALA A 9 -12.05 24.24 -19.26
N TRP A 10 -13.03 24.27 -18.36
CA TRP A 10 -13.26 23.33 -17.25
C TRP A 10 -12.67 23.70 -15.89
N PHE A 11 -12.77 24.97 -15.47
CA PHE A 11 -12.98 25.36 -14.05
C PHE A 11 -13.67 26.72 -13.99
N GLU A 12 -14.93 26.76 -14.44
CA GLU A 12 -15.85 27.85 -14.09
C GLU A 12 -16.95 27.26 -13.18
N THR A 13 -16.78 27.42 -11.87
CA THR A 13 -17.91 27.50 -10.96
C THR A 13 -17.86 28.89 -10.33
N GLY A 14 -18.73 29.75 -10.86
CA GLY A 14 -18.88 31.13 -10.41
C GLY A 14 -19.30 31.20 -8.95
N ILE A 15 -18.61 32.07 -8.22
CA ILE A 15 -19.09 32.64 -6.96
C ILE A 15 -20.14 33.68 -7.38
N VAL A 16 -21.41 33.30 -7.34
CA VAL A 16 -22.55 34.24 -7.41
C VAL A 16 -23.41 33.98 -6.19
N GLY A 17 -23.66 35.06 -5.44
CA GLY A 17 -24.20 35.03 -4.09
C GLY A 17 -25.59 34.42 -3.95
N VAL A 18 -25.81 33.82 -2.78
CA VAL A 18 -27.15 33.55 -2.25
C VAL A 18 -27.21 34.15 -0.85
N LEU A 19 -27.71 35.39 -0.78
CA LEU A 19 -28.37 35.92 0.41
C LEU A 19 -29.73 35.23 0.49
N ALA A 20 -29.81 34.10 1.20
CA ALA A 20 -31.08 33.55 1.65
C ALA A 20 -31.21 33.86 3.15
N GLY A 21 -32.17 34.71 3.48
CA GLY A 21 -32.51 35.07 4.84
C GLY A 21 -32.87 33.84 5.66
N ALA A 22 -32.18 33.67 6.79
CA ALA A 22 -32.58 32.74 7.82
C ALA A 22 -33.88 33.24 8.46
N THR A 23 -35.02 32.69 8.05
CA THR A 23 -36.23 32.72 8.86
C THR A 23 -35.95 31.84 10.08
N VAL A 24 -35.67 32.49 11.21
CA VAL A 24 -35.59 31.87 12.54
C VAL A 24 -36.99 31.39 12.90
N GLY A 25 -37.31 30.18 12.46
CA GLY A 25 -38.45 29.43 13.00
C GLY A 25 -38.07 28.96 14.41
N GLN A 26 -38.77 29.47 15.42
CA GLN A 26 -38.77 28.93 16.78
C GLN A 26 -39.31 27.49 16.75
N ALA A 27 -38.43 26.52 16.52
CA ALA A 27 -38.72 25.12 16.78
C ALA A 27 -38.50 24.85 18.27
N SER A 28 -39.56 24.39 18.90
CA SER A 28 -39.65 23.90 20.27
C SER A 28 -38.50 22.94 20.61
N SER A 29 -37.89 23.16 21.78
CA SER A 29 -36.76 22.46 22.37
C SER A 29 -37.05 20.99 22.71
N SER A 30 -37.27 20.16 21.69
CA SER A 30 -37.19 18.71 21.83
C SER A 30 -35.73 18.28 21.85
N GLN A 31 -35.44 17.19 22.56
CA GLN A 31 -34.13 16.61 22.83
C GLN A 31 -33.42 16.13 21.55
N ALA A 32 -33.06 17.05 20.65
CA ALA A 32 -32.19 16.73 19.54
C ALA A 32 -30.83 16.35 20.14
N GLY A 33 -30.47 15.08 20.00
CA GLY A 33 -29.17 14.57 20.45
C GLY A 33 -28.02 15.35 19.82
N PRO A 34 -26.80 15.21 20.36
CA PRO A 34 -25.64 15.87 19.80
C PRO A 34 -25.53 15.55 18.30
N THR A 35 -25.23 16.57 17.52
CA THR A 35 -24.96 16.42 16.10
C THR A 35 -23.46 16.40 15.94
N ILE A 36 -22.90 15.47 15.18
CA ILE A 36 -21.48 15.46 14.81
C ILE A 36 -21.31 15.92 13.37
N ALA A 37 -20.19 16.57 13.08
CA ALA A 37 -19.83 17.04 11.75
C ALA A 37 -18.63 16.26 11.21
N PHE A 38 -18.61 16.02 9.90
CA PHE A 38 -17.40 15.55 9.23
C PHE A 38 -16.41 16.70 9.10
N SER A 39 -15.21 16.52 9.67
CA SER A 39 -14.08 17.42 9.42
C SER A 39 -13.68 17.41 7.93
N PRO A 40 -12.95 18.43 7.45
CA PRO A 40 -12.34 18.40 6.12
C PRO A 40 -11.50 17.13 5.88
N TRP A 41 -10.78 16.65 6.90
CA TRP A 41 -9.93 15.46 6.82
C TRP A 41 -10.72 14.17 6.66
N SER A 42 -11.75 13.94 7.48
CA SER A 42 -12.57 12.72 7.37
C SER A 42 -13.32 12.67 6.06
N ARG A 43 -13.78 13.83 5.57
CA ARG A 43 -14.35 13.98 4.23
C ARG A 43 -13.34 13.63 3.14
N ASP A 44 -12.13 14.17 3.18
CA ASP A 44 -11.09 13.88 2.17
C ASP A 44 -10.65 12.42 2.21
N ILE A 45 -10.48 11.83 3.41
CA ILE A 45 -10.20 10.41 3.60
C ILE A 45 -11.31 9.58 2.93
N TRP A 46 -12.57 9.86 3.23
CA TRP A 46 -13.69 9.11 2.70
C TRP A 46 -13.80 9.24 1.17
N LEU A 47 -13.69 10.45 0.64
CA LEU A 47 -13.82 10.71 -0.81
C LEU A 47 -12.66 10.13 -1.63
N ARG A 48 -11.44 10.09 -1.08
CA ARG A 48 -10.22 9.80 -1.85
C ARG A 48 -9.63 8.42 -1.58
N SER A 49 -9.94 7.80 -0.45
CA SER A 49 -9.48 6.44 -0.12
C SER A 49 -10.13 5.37 -1.01
N VAL A 50 -11.29 5.66 -1.61
CA VAL A 50 -11.96 4.74 -2.56
C VAL A 50 -11.59 5.11 -3.99
N GLY A 51 -10.79 4.25 -4.63
CA GLY A 51 -10.48 4.39 -6.04
C GLY A 51 -11.57 3.94 -6.98
N LYS A 52 -11.62 4.60 -8.14
CA LYS A 52 -12.33 4.06 -9.28
C LYS A 52 -11.63 2.77 -9.67
N GLU A 53 -12.39 1.68 -9.73
CA GLU A 53 -11.85 0.41 -10.15
C GLU A 53 -11.39 0.49 -11.61
N VAL A 54 -10.16 0.05 -11.87
CA VAL A 54 -9.57 0.14 -13.21
C VAL A 54 -10.16 -0.93 -14.13
N PHE A 55 -10.42 -2.14 -13.60
CA PHE A 55 -10.93 -3.25 -14.41
C PHE A 55 -12.32 -3.01 -15.02
N PRO A 56 -13.34 -2.49 -14.30
CA PRO A 56 -14.60 -2.11 -14.93
C PRO A 56 -14.42 -1.11 -16.08
N PHE A 57 -13.52 -0.13 -15.93
CA PHE A 57 -13.17 0.78 -17.02
C PHE A 57 -12.54 0.04 -18.20
N MET A 58 -11.57 -0.86 -17.95
CA MET A 58 -10.93 -1.65 -19.01
C MET A 58 -11.93 -2.55 -19.75
N ARG A 59 -12.79 -3.30 -19.02
CA ARG A 59 -13.82 -4.17 -19.62
C ARG A 59 -14.81 -3.37 -20.45
N LYS A 60 -15.29 -2.22 -19.94
CA LYS A 60 -16.20 -1.33 -20.68
C LYS A 60 -15.59 -0.79 -21.98
N ASN A 61 -14.27 -0.72 -22.07
CA ASN A 61 -13.55 -0.17 -23.22
C ASN A 61 -12.66 -1.23 -23.93
N GLU A 62 -12.94 -2.52 -23.76
CA GLU A 62 -12.15 -3.62 -24.35
C GLU A 62 -12.09 -3.54 -25.88
N ASN A 63 -13.20 -3.15 -26.52
CA ASN A 63 -13.29 -2.90 -27.96
C ASN A 63 -12.71 -1.54 -28.39
N ARG A 64 -12.11 -0.78 -27.46
CA ARG A 64 -11.53 0.57 -27.68
C ARG A 64 -10.13 0.66 -27.04
N PRO A 65 -9.18 -0.20 -27.43
CA PRO A 65 -7.87 -0.30 -26.76
C PRO A 65 -7.08 1.02 -26.78
N LYS A 66 -7.22 1.83 -27.84
CA LYS A 66 -6.61 3.16 -27.92
C LYS A 66 -7.05 4.07 -26.76
N LYS A 67 -8.35 4.10 -26.45
CA LYS A 67 -8.90 4.90 -25.34
C LYS A 67 -8.40 4.41 -23.98
N VAL A 68 -8.22 3.10 -23.82
CA VAL A 68 -7.66 2.53 -22.58
C VAL A 68 -6.20 2.94 -22.44
N LEU A 69 -5.41 2.80 -23.50
CA LEU A 69 -3.99 3.20 -23.50
C LEU A 69 -3.83 4.70 -23.20
N GLU A 70 -4.58 5.57 -23.86
CA GLU A 70 -4.57 7.01 -23.62
C GLU A 70 -4.92 7.35 -22.16
N TRP A 71 -5.91 6.67 -21.59
CA TRP A 71 -6.28 6.84 -20.19
C TRP A 71 -5.16 6.42 -19.23
N PHE A 72 -4.51 5.27 -19.47
CA PHE A 72 -3.36 4.85 -18.66
C PHE A 72 -2.20 5.82 -18.79
N GLN A 73 -1.87 6.25 -20.01
CA GLN A 73 -0.82 7.24 -20.26
C GLN A 73 -1.10 8.54 -19.52
N HIS A 74 -2.35 9.02 -19.55
CA HIS A 74 -2.75 10.21 -18.79
C HIS A 74 -2.59 10.00 -17.27
N CYS A 75 -3.10 8.89 -16.72
CA CYS A 75 -3.01 8.60 -15.29
C CYS A 75 -1.58 8.34 -14.79
N CYS A 76 -0.68 7.89 -15.67
CA CYS A 76 0.69 7.52 -15.36
C CYS A 76 1.73 8.56 -15.79
N THR A 77 1.30 9.68 -16.36
CA THR A 77 2.19 10.81 -16.64
C THR A 77 2.70 11.36 -15.30
N PRO A 78 4.02 11.59 -15.14
CA PRO A 78 4.56 12.22 -13.94
C PRO A 78 3.85 13.55 -13.70
N GLN A 79 3.36 13.73 -12.49
CA GLN A 79 2.78 14.98 -12.02
C GLN A 79 3.66 15.48 -10.88
N ASP A 80 3.68 16.80 -10.70
CA ASP A 80 4.24 17.38 -9.49
C ASP A 80 3.58 16.77 -8.26
N VAL A 81 4.27 16.86 -7.11
CA VAL A 81 3.67 16.55 -5.81
C VAL A 81 2.28 17.22 -5.78
N PRO A 82 1.20 16.47 -5.46
CA PRO A 82 -0.14 17.04 -5.42
C PRO A 82 -0.10 18.40 -4.71
N ALA A 83 -0.44 19.47 -5.43
CA ALA A 83 -0.13 20.84 -5.04
C ALA A 83 -0.77 21.19 -3.70
N GLY A 84 0.01 21.10 -2.62
CA GLY A 84 -0.41 21.39 -1.26
C GLY A 84 -1.58 20.52 -0.76
N PRO A 85 -1.69 20.32 0.55
CA PRO A 85 -2.85 19.66 1.10
C PRO A 85 -4.09 20.56 1.01
N TRP A 86 -5.15 20.02 0.43
CA TRP A 86 -6.45 20.68 0.27
C TRP A 86 -7.11 21.07 1.61
N ALA A 87 -6.57 20.56 2.73
CA ALA A 87 -7.01 20.81 4.10
C ALA A 87 -5.90 21.31 5.06
N GLY A 88 -4.83 21.94 4.54
CA GLY A 88 -3.90 22.73 5.37
C GLY A 88 -2.75 21.99 6.09
N GLY A 89 -2.52 20.70 5.85
CA GLY A 89 -1.36 19.96 6.36
C GLY A 89 -1.03 18.73 5.49
N PRO A 90 0.24 18.32 5.35
CA PRO A 90 0.87 17.48 4.29
C PRO A 90 0.32 16.05 4.10
N PHE A 91 -0.84 15.77 4.67
CA PHE A 91 -1.56 14.52 4.60
C PHE A 91 -1.87 14.12 3.16
N LEU A 92 -1.40 12.92 2.80
CA LEU A 92 -1.85 12.17 1.63
C LEU A 92 -2.52 10.90 2.12
N THR A 93 -3.70 10.60 1.57
CA THR A 93 -4.27 9.26 1.72
C THR A 93 -3.28 8.25 1.12
N ARG A 94 -3.30 7.04 1.65
CA ARG A 94 -2.47 5.91 1.20
C ARG A 94 -2.50 5.78 -0.31
N ARG A 95 -3.69 5.88 -0.91
CA ARG A 95 -3.89 5.76 -2.36
C ARG A 95 -3.22 6.91 -3.14
N LEU A 96 -3.33 8.15 -2.67
CA LEU A 96 -2.69 9.29 -3.33
C LEU A 96 -1.17 9.16 -3.27
N LEU A 97 -0.64 8.74 -2.12
CA LEU A 97 0.78 8.51 -1.94
C LEU A 97 1.27 7.35 -2.81
N GLU A 98 0.51 6.26 -2.88
CA GLU A 98 0.78 5.11 -3.76
C GLU A 98 0.86 5.53 -5.24
N GLU A 99 -0.16 6.21 -5.75
CA GLU A 99 -0.18 6.69 -7.14
C GLU A 99 0.95 7.68 -7.40
N TYR A 100 1.30 8.54 -6.44
CA TYR A 100 2.43 9.45 -6.53
C TYR A 100 3.76 8.68 -6.61
N GLU A 101 4.06 7.85 -5.62
CA GLU A 101 5.35 7.16 -5.54
C GLU A 101 5.56 6.18 -6.69
N GLN A 102 4.52 5.46 -7.12
CA GLN A 102 4.63 4.53 -8.25
C GLN A 102 4.94 5.25 -9.57
N ARG A 103 4.42 6.47 -9.76
CA ARG A 103 4.77 7.32 -10.92
C ARG A 103 6.23 7.79 -10.88
N GLN A 104 6.74 8.11 -9.69
CA GLN A 104 8.09 8.66 -9.52
C GLN A 104 9.18 7.57 -9.54
N ALA A 105 8.97 6.47 -8.82
CA ALA A 105 9.96 5.40 -8.67
C ALA A 105 10.05 4.48 -9.90
N GLY A 106 9.11 4.61 -10.83
CA GLY A 106 8.88 3.66 -11.91
C GLY A 106 9.27 4.10 -13.31
N LEU A 107 10.27 4.96 -13.45
CA LEU A 107 10.58 5.59 -14.72
C LEU A 107 10.66 4.60 -15.91
N PRO A 108 11.29 3.41 -15.80
CA PRO A 108 11.31 2.44 -16.89
C PRO A 108 9.91 1.92 -17.30
N ALA A 109 9.04 1.65 -16.33
CA ALA A 109 7.67 1.20 -16.57
C ALA A 109 6.81 2.31 -17.17
N MET A 110 6.98 3.55 -16.71
CA MET A 110 6.28 4.72 -17.27
C MET A 110 6.77 5.01 -18.68
N GLN A 111 8.09 5.00 -18.91
CA GLN A 111 8.66 5.13 -20.26
C GLN A 111 8.16 4.03 -21.19
N TRP A 112 8.05 2.78 -20.70
CA TRP A 112 7.49 1.66 -21.45
C TRP A 112 6.04 1.90 -21.89
N LEU A 113 5.20 2.46 -21.03
CA LEU A 113 3.82 2.83 -21.35
C LEU A 113 3.72 3.96 -22.39
N HIS A 114 4.67 4.90 -22.36
CA HIS A 114 4.72 6.07 -23.24
C HIS A 114 5.58 5.88 -24.49
N ARG A 115 6.07 4.66 -24.77
CA ARG A 115 6.85 4.42 -25.99
C ARG A 115 6.01 4.71 -27.23
N GLY A 116 6.66 5.29 -28.24
CA GLY A 116 6.04 5.47 -29.56
C GLY A 116 5.67 4.13 -30.18
N VAL A 117 4.80 4.18 -31.19
CA VAL A 117 4.43 3.01 -31.99
C VAL A 117 5.69 2.43 -32.64
N PRO A 118 6.04 1.15 -32.39
CA PRO A 118 7.19 0.53 -33.02
C PRO A 118 7.09 0.58 -34.55
N GLU A 119 8.24 0.65 -35.23
CA GLU A 119 8.29 0.64 -36.69
C GLU A 119 7.56 -0.58 -37.26
N GLY A 120 6.70 -0.35 -38.26
CA GLY A 120 5.92 -1.40 -38.92
C GLY A 120 4.62 -1.79 -38.21
N LEU A 121 4.31 -1.25 -37.02
CA LEU A 121 3.01 -1.44 -36.38
C LEU A 121 2.06 -0.27 -36.62
N SER A 122 0.77 -0.57 -36.79
CA SER A 122 -0.25 0.47 -36.77
C SER A 122 -0.49 0.95 -35.32
N HIS A 123 -0.98 2.18 -35.16
CA HIS A 123 -1.38 2.70 -33.85
C HIS A 123 -2.44 1.82 -33.17
N GLY A 124 -3.35 1.24 -33.97
CA GLY A 124 -4.40 0.34 -33.47
C GLY A 124 -3.82 -0.98 -32.94
N ASP A 125 -2.86 -1.55 -33.65
CA ASP A 125 -2.23 -2.82 -33.24
C ASP A 125 -1.34 -2.64 -32.03
N HIS A 126 -0.58 -1.54 -31.95
CA HIS A 126 0.19 -1.21 -30.76
C HIS A 126 -0.72 -1.00 -29.54
N ALA A 127 -1.82 -0.26 -29.68
CA ALA A 127 -2.77 -0.07 -28.59
C ALA A 127 -3.41 -1.40 -28.15
N ARG A 128 -3.72 -2.31 -29.09
CA ARG A 128 -4.27 -3.63 -28.78
C ARG A 128 -3.25 -4.51 -28.04
N ASP A 129 -2.00 -4.50 -28.47
CA ASP A 129 -0.89 -5.19 -27.80
C ASP A 129 -0.68 -4.66 -26.38
N MET A 130 -0.64 -3.33 -26.20
CA MET A 130 -0.52 -2.72 -24.87
C MET A 130 -1.74 -3.01 -24.00
N PHE A 131 -2.95 -2.95 -24.54
CA PHE A 131 -4.16 -3.36 -23.83
C PHE A 131 -4.06 -4.82 -23.38
N TYR A 132 -3.64 -5.75 -24.25
CA TYR A 132 -3.47 -7.15 -23.88
C TYR A 132 -2.42 -7.34 -22.79
N LYS A 133 -1.28 -6.64 -22.86
CA LYS A 133 -0.26 -6.67 -21.81
C LYS A 133 -0.78 -6.10 -20.50
N LEU A 134 -1.49 -4.97 -20.53
CA LEU A 134 -2.10 -4.36 -19.35
C LEU A 134 -3.26 -5.17 -18.79
N PHE A 135 -4.03 -5.87 -19.62
CA PHE A 135 -5.22 -6.61 -19.22
C PHE A 135 -4.87 -8.05 -18.86
N CYS A 136 -4.37 -8.86 -19.79
CA CYS A 136 -4.13 -10.28 -19.58
C CYS A 136 -2.94 -10.57 -18.65
N ARG A 137 -1.92 -9.70 -18.59
CA ARG A 137 -0.78 -9.91 -17.68
C ARG A 137 -0.98 -9.25 -16.32
N SER A 138 -1.96 -8.33 -16.18
CA SER A 138 -2.39 -7.83 -14.87
C SER A 138 -3.58 -8.60 -14.30
N GLN A 139 -4.33 -9.33 -15.15
CA GLN A 139 -5.41 -10.27 -14.79
C GLN A 139 -4.83 -11.44 -13.99
N LEU A 140 -4.57 -11.08 -12.76
CA LEU A 140 -4.20 -11.92 -11.65
C LEU A 140 -5.47 -12.36 -10.94
N GLN A 141 -6.55 -12.60 -11.70
CA GLN A 141 -7.68 -13.40 -11.22
C GLN A 141 -7.19 -14.80 -10.79
N PHE A 142 -6.17 -15.33 -11.47
CA PHE A 142 -5.45 -16.53 -11.03
C PHE A 142 -4.72 -16.35 -9.68
N ILE A 143 -4.20 -15.16 -9.41
CA ILE A 143 -3.49 -14.92 -8.15
C ILE A 143 -4.43 -14.49 -7.02
N HIS A 144 -5.62 -13.92 -7.27
CA HIS A 144 -6.62 -13.78 -6.20
C HIS A 144 -7.03 -15.13 -5.58
N ALA A 145 -7.18 -16.19 -6.37
CA ALA A 145 -7.41 -17.54 -5.85
C ALA A 145 -6.19 -18.05 -5.06
N HIS A 146 -4.97 -17.90 -5.61
CA HIS A 146 -3.72 -18.23 -4.90
C HIS A 146 -3.32 -17.27 -3.79
N PHE A 147 -3.98 -16.13 -3.60
CA PHE A 147 -3.69 -15.24 -2.46
C PHE A 147 -4.53 -15.67 -1.25
N ARG A 148 -5.76 -16.16 -1.48
CA ARG A 148 -6.63 -16.68 -0.42
C ARG A 148 -6.08 -17.94 0.24
N ASP A 149 -5.47 -18.83 -0.54
CA ASP A 149 -4.91 -20.08 0.00
C ASP A 149 -3.61 -19.86 0.79
N TYR A 150 -2.99 -18.67 0.67
CA TYR A 150 -1.67 -18.37 1.23
C TYR A 150 -1.67 -17.16 2.18
N SER A 151 -2.80 -16.47 2.36
CA SER A 151 -2.98 -15.55 3.47
C SER A 151 -2.94 -16.36 4.78
N PHE A 152 -2.17 -15.91 5.77
CA PHE A 152 -2.07 -16.65 7.04
C PHE A 152 -3.41 -16.72 7.80
N GLN A 153 -4.39 -15.86 7.46
CA GLN A 153 -5.79 -15.99 7.88
C GLN A 153 -6.76 -15.75 6.70
N SER A 154 -7.75 -16.63 6.55
CA SER A 154 -8.83 -16.50 5.57
C SER A 154 -9.94 -15.58 6.09
N SER A 155 -9.63 -14.30 6.26
CA SER A 155 -10.65 -13.33 6.67
C SER A 155 -11.69 -13.14 5.57
N LYS A 156 -12.98 -13.25 5.91
CA LYS A 156 -14.09 -12.91 5.00
C LYS A 156 -13.96 -11.41 4.67
N VAL A 157 -13.99 -11.08 3.38
CA VAL A 157 -14.09 -9.71 2.90
C VAL A 157 -15.30 -9.07 3.56
N SER A 158 -15.09 -8.01 4.34
CA SER A 158 -16.19 -7.28 4.97
C SER A 158 -16.81 -6.33 3.94
N ASP A 159 -18.14 -6.30 3.87
CA ASP A 159 -18.91 -5.43 2.97
C ASP A 159 -18.67 -3.93 3.21
N LEU A 160 -18.07 -3.58 4.36
CA LEU A 160 -17.68 -2.21 4.71
C LEU A 160 -16.38 -1.78 4.02
N PHE A 161 -15.60 -2.73 3.52
CA PHE A 161 -14.42 -2.48 2.71
C PHE A 161 -14.76 -2.89 1.28
N PRO A 162 -14.92 -1.96 0.32
CA PRO A 162 -15.29 -2.30 -1.05
C PRO A 162 -14.32 -3.35 -1.57
N GLU A 163 -14.86 -4.45 -2.08
CA GLU A 163 -14.15 -5.64 -2.57
C GLU A 163 -12.76 -5.28 -3.09
N GLY A 164 -11.69 -5.71 -2.43
CA GLY A 164 -10.34 -5.40 -2.89
C GLY A 164 -9.54 -4.37 -2.12
N ILE A 165 -9.83 -4.12 -0.84
CA ILE A 165 -8.82 -3.61 0.10
C ILE A 165 -7.89 -4.74 0.57
N ASP A 166 -8.31 -5.99 0.41
CA ASP A 166 -7.40 -7.14 0.45
C ASP A 166 -6.20 -6.89 -0.50
N CYS A 167 -5.02 -7.35 -0.12
CA CYS A 167 -3.76 -7.06 -0.81
C CYS A 167 -3.81 -7.31 -2.33
N GLY A 168 -4.69 -8.20 -2.80
CA GLY A 168 -4.94 -8.48 -4.21
C GLY A 168 -5.71 -7.39 -4.96
N GLY A 169 -6.79 -6.85 -4.38
CA GLY A 169 -7.63 -5.88 -5.06
C GLY A 169 -7.07 -4.46 -5.07
N ARG A 170 -6.14 -4.11 -4.16
CA ARG A 170 -5.56 -2.76 -4.08
C ARG A 170 -4.89 -2.34 -5.37
N ARG A 171 -4.04 -3.21 -5.90
CA ARG A 171 -3.33 -2.97 -7.16
C ARG A 171 -4.28 -2.82 -8.36
N SER A 172 -5.43 -3.49 -8.33
CA SER A 172 -6.45 -3.35 -9.39
C SER A 172 -7.08 -1.97 -9.48
N ARG A 173 -6.83 -1.11 -8.48
CA ARG A 173 -7.35 0.26 -8.36
C ARG A 173 -6.28 1.32 -8.65
N SER A 174 -5.05 0.91 -8.93
CA SER A 174 -3.93 1.81 -9.22
C SER A 174 -3.39 1.59 -10.63
N ALA A 175 -3.60 2.58 -11.49
CA ALA A 175 -3.10 2.54 -12.86
C ALA A 175 -1.57 2.39 -12.92
N PRO A 176 -0.77 3.18 -12.16
CA PRO A 176 0.68 2.97 -12.10
C PRO A 176 1.06 1.57 -11.60
N GLY A 177 0.36 1.03 -10.59
CA GLY A 177 0.61 -0.32 -10.07
C GLY A 177 0.36 -1.41 -11.12
N ILE A 178 -0.70 -1.28 -11.93
CA ILE A 178 -0.99 -2.18 -13.05
C ILE A 178 0.11 -2.09 -14.11
N VAL A 179 0.54 -0.87 -14.47
CA VAL A 179 1.59 -0.63 -15.47
C VAL A 179 2.92 -1.26 -15.04
N HIS A 180 3.30 -1.07 -13.77
CA HIS A 180 4.50 -1.69 -13.19
C HIS A 180 4.47 -3.21 -13.25
N SER A 181 3.36 -3.82 -12.84
CA SER A 181 3.21 -5.26 -12.89
C SER A 181 3.28 -5.78 -14.34
N ALA A 182 2.59 -5.11 -15.27
CA ALA A 182 2.60 -5.47 -16.67
C ALA A 182 4.01 -5.33 -17.28
N TYR A 183 4.74 -4.27 -16.91
CA TYR A 183 6.13 -4.04 -17.31
C TYR A 183 7.05 -5.16 -16.83
N CYS A 184 7.00 -5.53 -15.54
CA CYS A 184 7.83 -6.59 -14.97
C CYS A 184 7.63 -7.92 -15.72
N VAL A 185 6.38 -8.29 -16.00
CA VAL A 185 6.06 -9.51 -16.75
C VAL A 185 6.48 -9.38 -18.22
N ALA A 186 6.25 -8.23 -18.84
CA ALA A 186 6.53 -8.04 -20.26
C ALA A 186 8.01 -7.93 -20.60
N SER A 187 8.80 -7.38 -19.70
CA SER A 187 10.23 -7.17 -19.87
C SER A 187 11.07 -8.31 -19.30
N ARG A 188 10.47 -9.33 -18.68
CA ARG A 188 11.18 -10.45 -18.00
C ARG A 188 12.29 -11.08 -18.84
N LYS A 189 12.10 -11.24 -20.16
CA LYS A 189 13.11 -11.84 -21.06
C LYS A 189 14.28 -10.92 -21.40
N HIS A 190 14.14 -9.62 -21.10
CA HIS A 190 15.10 -8.57 -21.45
C HIS A 190 15.80 -7.96 -20.23
N LEU A 191 15.31 -8.27 -19.03
CA LEU A 191 15.91 -7.80 -17.77
C LEU A 191 16.86 -8.85 -17.24
N SER A 192 17.98 -8.41 -16.67
CA SER A 192 18.75 -9.32 -15.80
C SER A 192 17.92 -9.71 -14.57
N PRO A 193 18.25 -10.82 -13.88
CA PRO A 193 17.60 -11.16 -12.62
C PRO A 193 17.70 -10.02 -11.58
N GLU A 194 18.84 -9.34 -11.49
CA GLU A 194 19.06 -8.21 -10.58
C GLU A 194 18.19 -7.00 -10.95
N GLN A 195 18.09 -6.67 -12.24
CA GLN A 195 17.17 -5.64 -12.73
C GLN A 195 15.70 -6.03 -12.46
N SER A 196 15.37 -7.31 -12.57
CA SER A 196 14.03 -7.82 -12.23
C SER A 196 13.73 -7.63 -10.75
N LEU A 197 14.66 -7.96 -9.85
CA LEU A 197 14.51 -7.72 -8.41
C LEU A 197 14.36 -6.23 -8.09
N ARG A 198 15.13 -5.35 -8.75
CA ARG A 198 15.00 -3.89 -8.59
C ARG A 198 13.63 -3.36 -9.01
N ASN A 199 13.11 -3.80 -10.15
CA ASN A 199 11.76 -3.42 -10.58
C ASN A 199 10.68 -3.98 -9.63
N LEU A 200 10.86 -5.21 -9.14
CA LEU A 200 9.95 -5.78 -8.13
C LEU A 200 10.01 -5.04 -6.80
N ALA A 201 11.17 -4.49 -6.39
CA ALA A 201 11.29 -3.68 -5.18
C ALA A 201 10.45 -2.41 -5.24
N VAL A 202 10.34 -1.77 -6.42
CA VAL A 202 9.43 -0.62 -6.63
C VAL A 202 7.97 -1.04 -6.45
N MET A 203 7.59 -2.20 -7.01
CA MET A 203 6.24 -2.74 -6.83
C MET A 203 5.97 -3.12 -5.37
N ALA A 204 6.96 -3.67 -4.67
CA ALA A 204 6.85 -4.15 -3.29
C ALA A 204 6.64 -3.04 -2.25
N ARG A 205 6.92 -1.77 -2.58
CA ARG A 205 6.59 -0.62 -1.72
C ARG A 205 5.11 -0.59 -1.36
N TRP A 206 4.25 -0.94 -2.32
CA TRP A 206 2.78 -0.88 -2.19
C TRP A 206 2.09 -2.24 -2.33
N TYR A 207 2.69 -3.17 -3.08
CA TYR A 207 2.14 -4.51 -3.34
C TYR A 207 3.19 -5.60 -3.11
N PRO A 208 3.73 -5.74 -1.88
CA PRO A 208 4.79 -6.68 -1.56
C PRO A 208 4.40 -8.12 -1.85
N LEU A 209 3.15 -8.50 -1.57
CA LEU A 209 2.64 -9.82 -1.88
C LEU A 209 2.64 -10.12 -3.39
N ALA A 210 2.20 -9.17 -4.21
CA ALA A 210 2.24 -9.31 -5.67
C ALA A 210 3.68 -9.38 -6.19
N ALA A 211 4.61 -8.65 -5.57
CA ALA A 211 6.03 -8.70 -5.91
C ALA A 211 6.66 -10.04 -5.54
N PHE A 212 6.30 -10.59 -4.38
CA PHE A 212 6.72 -11.89 -3.90
C PHE A 212 6.25 -13.01 -4.84
N GLU A 213 4.97 -13.05 -5.18
CA GLU A 213 4.46 -14.05 -6.11
C GLU A 213 5.01 -13.86 -7.51
N SER A 214 5.24 -12.61 -7.94
CA SER A 214 5.94 -12.36 -9.20
C SER A 214 7.38 -12.88 -9.16
N ALA A 215 8.12 -12.72 -8.07
CA ALA A 215 9.47 -13.27 -7.92
C ALA A 215 9.47 -14.81 -7.96
N ARG A 216 8.47 -15.44 -7.35
CA ARG A 216 8.29 -16.91 -7.38
C ARG A 216 7.93 -17.42 -8.76
N ALA A 217 6.89 -16.86 -9.39
CA ALA A 217 6.42 -17.24 -10.72
C ALA A 217 7.41 -16.85 -11.82
N ALA A 218 8.25 -15.84 -11.57
CA ALA A 218 9.33 -15.44 -12.46
C ALA A 218 10.56 -16.36 -12.35
N ASP A 219 10.48 -17.46 -11.60
CA ASP A 219 11.58 -18.37 -11.32
C ASP A 219 12.83 -17.61 -10.86
N LEU A 220 12.70 -16.41 -10.28
CA LEU A 220 13.87 -15.67 -9.77
C LEU A 220 14.54 -16.47 -8.65
N LEU A 221 13.80 -17.35 -7.99
CA LEU A 221 14.40 -18.37 -7.18
C LEU A 221 15.31 -19.29 -8.00
N GLN A 222 14.85 -19.88 -9.10
CA GLN A 222 15.64 -20.82 -9.91
C GLN A 222 16.72 -20.14 -10.77
N GLN A 223 16.60 -18.83 -11.00
CA GLN A 223 17.55 -18.01 -11.76
C GLN A 223 18.63 -17.37 -10.88
N GLY A 224 18.53 -17.51 -9.56
CA GLY A 224 19.55 -17.01 -8.62
C GLY A 224 20.92 -17.62 -8.87
N SER A 225 21.98 -16.89 -8.53
CA SER A 225 23.36 -17.39 -8.64
C SER A 225 23.54 -18.72 -7.88
N LEU A 226 22.88 -18.86 -6.73
CA LEU A 226 22.78 -20.12 -5.98
C LEU A 226 22.26 -21.30 -6.79
N PHE A 227 21.38 -21.08 -7.76
CA PHE A 227 20.71 -22.14 -8.51
C PHE A 227 21.27 -22.35 -9.91
N THR A 228 22.00 -21.37 -10.44
CA THR A 228 22.49 -21.35 -11.82
C THR A 228 24.00 -21.48 -11.96
N ILE A 229 24.77 -21.16 -10.91
CA ILE A 229 26.24 -21.25 -10.93
C ILE A 229 26.67 -22.44 -10.07
N ASP A 230 27.29 -23.43 -10.71
CA ASP A 230 27.80 -24.61 -10.01
C ASP A 230 28.81 -24.21 -8.93
N GLY A 231 28.58 -24.70 -7.71
CA GLY A 231 29.42 -24.39 -6.55
C GLY A 231 29.27 -22.98 -5.98
N TYR A 232 28.36 -22.14 -6.49
CA TYR A 232 28.09 -20.85 -5.85
C TYR A 232 27.39 -21.04 -4.51
N ILE A 233 27.92 -20.38 -3.48
CA ILE A 233 27.34 -20.34 -2.16
C ILE A 233 27.15 -18.86 -1.80
N PRO A 234 25.89 -18.42 -1.56
CA PRO A 234 25.66 -17.06 -1.13
C PRO A 234 26.38 -16.81 0.20
N ASP A 235 26.84 -15.59 0.38
CA ASP A 235 27.42 -15.19 1.66
C ASP A 235 26.32 -15.17 2.73
N ILE A 236 26.17 -16.29 3.44
CA ILE A 236 25.24 -16.44 4.58
C ILE A 236 25.80 -15.81 5.86
N SER A 237 27.05 -15.33 5.83
CA SER A 237 27.69 -14.62 6.93
C SER A 237 27.40 -13.11 6.90
N VAL A 238 26.61 -12.63 5.93
CA VAL A 238 26.18 -11.25 5.84
C VAL A 238 25.43 -10.83 7.12
N ARG A 239 25.90 -9.76 7.76
CA ARG A 239 25.34 -9.18 8.99
C ARG A 239 25.27 -7.66 8.91
N GLY A 240 24.57 -7.08 9.88
CA GLY A 240 24.58 -5.65 10.17
C GLY A 240 24.12 -4.81 8.98
N LYS A 241 24.92 -3.79 8.63
CA LYS A 241 24.58 -2.77 7.63
C LYS A 241 24.12 -3.34 6.29
N ARG A 242 24.68 -4.47 5.86
CA ARG A 242 24.32 -5.06 4.56
C ARG A 242 22.94 -5.73 4.57
N LEU A 243 22.53 -6.35 5.68
CA LEU A 243 21.16 -6.84 5.82
C LEU A 243 20.17 -5.68 5.92
N GLN A 244 20.55 -4.59 6.60
CA GLN A 244 19.76 -3.36 6.61
C GLN A 244 19.58 -2.81 5.20
N GLN A 245 20.63 -2.73 4.38
CA GLN A 245 20.52 -2.27 2.98
C GLN A 245 19.54 -3.13 2.16
N VAL A 246 19.56 -4.46 2.34
CA VAL A 246 18.60 -5.36 1.68
C VAL A 246 17.18 -5.10 2.19
N ALA A 247 16.99 -4.96 3.50
CA ALA A 247 15.69 -4.63 4.08
C ALA A 247 15.15 -3.28 3.56
N THR A 248 15.99 -2.24 3.55
CA THR A 248 15.61 -0.90 3.06
C THR A 248 15.24 -0.91 1.58
N LEU A 249 15.92 -1.73 0.75
CA LEU A 249 15.53 -1.93 -0.66
C LEU A 249 14.06 -2.37 -0.80
N TRP A 250 13.58 -3.27 0.05
CA TRP A 250 12.21 -3.79 -0.05
C TRP A 250 11.15 -2.94 0.68
N LEU A 251 11.57 -2.04 1.57
CA LEU A 251 10.69 -1.11 2.30
C LEU A 251 10.56 0.25 1.60
N GLY A 252 11.67 0.94 1.36
CA GLY A 252 11.72 2.29 0.78
C GLY A 252 12.30 2.33 -0.64
N GLY A 253 12.96 1.27 -1.10
CA GLY A 253 13.56 1.17 -2.43
C GLY A 253 14.85 1.96 -2.64
N ASP A 254 15.29 2.74 -1.65
CA ASP A 254 16.65 3.29 -1.58
C ASP A 254 17.44 2.52 -0.51
N PRO A 255 18.40 1.66 -0.88
CA PRO A 255 19.20 0.91 0.09
C PRO A 255 20.09 1.81 0.97
N GLN A 256 20.27 3.09 0.65
CA GLN A 256 21.07 4.03 1.44
C GLN A 256 20.25 4.85 2.44
N ALA A 257 18.91 4.74 2.43
CA ALA A 257 18.08 5.43 3.40
C ALA A 257 18.36 4.95 4.83
N GLN A 258 18.17 5.85 5.79
CA GLN A 258 18.34 5.53 7.21
C GLN A 258 17.33 4.44 7.61
N PRO A 259 17.78 3.36 8.29
CA PRO A 259 16.87 2.30 8.72
C PRO A 259 15.90 2.84 9.78
N ASP A 260 14.64 2.44 9.67
CA ASP A 260 13.63 2.59 10.71
C ASP A 260 13.45 1.30 11.52
N THR A 261 12.58 1.31 12.52
CA THR A 261 12.31 0.15 13.39
C THR A 261 11.83 -1.07 12.61
N VAL A 262 11.09 -0.89 11.51
CA VAL A 262 10.61 -1.97 10.66
C VAL A 262 11.76 -2.55 9.84
N THR A 263 12.64 -1.70 9.33
CA THR A 263 13.87 -2.09 8.62
C THR A 263 14.76 -2.92 9.52
N GLU A 264 14.94 -2.50 10.77
CA GLU A 264 15.69 -3.26 11.78
C GLU A 264 15.03 -4.61 12.07
N SER A 265 13.70 -4.67 12.19
CA SER A 265 12.95 -5.92 12.38
C SER A 265 13.15 -6.88 11.20
N VAL A 266 12.97 -6.40 9.95
CA VAL A 266 13.19 -7.22 8.74
C VAL A 266 14.64 -7.70 8.68
N SER A 267 15.61 -6.85 9.02
CA SER A 267 17.02 -7.22 9.04
C SER A 267 17.34 -8.27 10.12
N ALA A 268 16.67 -8.22 11.28
CA ALA A 268 16.84 -9.19 12.35
C ALA A 268 16.27 -10.56 11.94
N ASP A 269 15.04 -10.60 11.41
CA ASP A 269 14.40 -11.83 10.93
C ASP A 269 15.21 -12.47 9.79
N LEU A 270 15.73 -11.63 8.88
CA LEU A 270 16.62 -12.09 7.82
C LEU A 270 17.92 -12.68 8.39
N ALA A 271 18.50 -12.05 9.41
CA ALA A 271 19.71 -12.56 10.07
C ALA A 271 19.45 -13.93 10.72
N GLU A 272 18.30 -14.11 11.37
CA GLU A 272 17.88 -15.38 11.97
C GLU A 272 17.71 -16.47 10.91
N CYS A 273 17.04 -16.17 9.79
CA CYS A 273 16.89 -17.09 8.66
C CYS A 273 18.26 -17.55 8.14
N LEU A 274 19.20 -16.63 7.95
CA LEU A 274 20.56 -16.95 7.48
C LEU A 274 21.38 -17.73 8.53
N GLN A 275 21.22 -17.44 9.82
CA GLN A 275 21.85 -18.22 10.90
C GLN A 275 21.33 -19.66 10.90
N TYR A 276 20.02 -19.85 10.73
CA TYR A 276 19.42 -21.17 10.66
C TYR A 276 19.98 -21.98 9.49
N ILE A 277 20.12 -21.38 8.30
CA ILE A 277 20.79 -22.02 7.16
C ILE A 277 22.23 -22.42 7.53
N GLY A 278 23.01 -21.48 8.11
CA GLY A 278 24.41 -21.73 8.44
C GLY A 278 24.62 -22.81 9.50
N LYS A 279 23.79 -22.86 10.55
CA LYS A 279 23.86 -23.90 11.60
C LYS A 279 23.65 -25.28 10.99
N LEU A 280 22.62 -25.44 10.16
CA LEU A 280 22.32 -26.72 9.52
C LEU A 280 23.40 -27.18 8.54
N THR A 281 24.10 -26.25 7.87
CA THR A 281 25.26 -26.58 7.03
C THR A 281 26.43 -27.06 7.88
N ASN A 282 26.70 -26.41 9.01
CA ASN A 282 27.83 -26.76 9.87
C ASN A 282 27.63 -28.07 10.66
N ASP A 283 26.41 -28.37 11.09
CA ASP A 283 26.12 -29.60 11.86
C ASP A 283 26.35 -30.87 11.03
N LYS A 284 26.14 -30.81 9.71
CA LYS A 284 26.48 -31.91 8.79
C LYS A 284 27.99 -32.07 8.62
N LEU A 285 28.73 -30.96 8.53
CA LEU A 285 30.18 -30.97 8.35
C LEU A 285 30.91 -31.58 9.55
N LEU A 286 30.41 -31.37 10.77
CA LEU A 286 31.00 -31.93 11.99
C LEU A 286 30.73 -33.44 12.16
N GLY A 287 29.76 -34.01 11.43
CA GLY A 287 29.43 -35.43 11.48
C GLY A 287 30.33 -36.34 10.62
N GLU A 288 31.06 -35.77 9.65
CA GLU A 288 31.80 -36.54 8.61
C GLU A 288 33.33 -36.30 8.60
N THR A 289 33.90 -35.66 9.63
CA THR A 289 35.35 -35.36 9.71
C THR A 289 36.23 -36.60 9.97
N HIS A 290 36.31 -37.54 9.03
CA HIS A 290 37.30 -38.63 9.02
C HIS A 290 38.24 -38.61 7.79
N SER A 291 38.17 -37.61 6.90
CA SER A 291 39.14 -37.42 5.80
C SER A 291 39.63 -35.98 5.75
N GLY A 292 40.94 -35.78 5.94
CA GLY A 292 41.55 -34.49 6.28
C GLY A 292 41.75 -33.51 5.11
N HIS A 293 40.68 -33.14 4.40
CA HIS A 293 40.74 -32.06 3.40
C HIS A 293 39.88 -30.85 3.80
N PRO A 294 40.47 -29.76 4.33
CA PRO A 294 39.75 -28.63 4.89
C PRO A 294 39.03 -27.69 3.90
N TYR A 295 38.98 -28.02 2.60
CA TYR A 295 38.45 -27.12 1.56
C TYR A 295 37.51 -27.77 0.53
N SER A 296 37.16 -29.05 0.66
CA SER A 296 36.21 -29.70 -0.25
C SER A 296 34.80 -29.61 0.32
N MET A 297 34.11 -28.48 0.13
CA MET A 297 32.66 -28.44 0.32
C MET A 297 32.02 -29.38 -0.72
N HIS A 298 31.30 -30.40 -0.25
CA HIS A 298 30.75 -31.41 -1.15
C HIS A 298 29.52 -30.86 -1.89
N HIS A 299 29.30 -31.24 -3.16
CA HIS A 299 28.11 -30.83 -3.93
C HIS A 299 26.78 -31.10 -3.19
N ASN A 300 26.74 -32.12 -2.33
CA ASN A 300 25.60 -32.45 -1.46
C ASN A 300 25.22 -31.31 -0.48
N ASP A 301 26.17 -30.44 -0.12
CA ASP A 301 25.93 -29.30 0.78
C ASP A 301 25.20 -28.17 0.05
N VAL A 302 25.52 -27.92 -1.23
CA VAL A 302 24.90 -26.87 -2.04
C VAL A 302 23.42 -27.18 -2.27
N ASP A 303 23.06 -28.43 -2.58
CA ASP A 303 21.66 -28.84 -2.77
C ASP A 303 20.87 -28.81 -1.46
N THR A 304 21.52 -29.11 -0.32
CA THR A 304 20.92 -28.92 1.01
C THR A 304 20.61 -27.44 1.25
N ILE A 305 21.56 -26.53 0.98
CA ILE A 305 21.37 -25.09 1.13
C ILE A 305 20.22 -24.60 0.24
N LYS A 306 20.18 -25.02 -1.03
CA LYS A 306 19.08 -24.71 -1.97
C LYS A 306 17.72 -25.15 -1.44
N ALA A 307 17.61 -26.37 -0.90
CA ALA A 307 16.38 -26.89 -0.34
C ALA A 307 15.92 -26.06 0.88
N ARG A 308 16.84 -25.69 1.77
CA ARG A 308 16.53 -24.88 2.96
C ARG A 308 16.15 -23.44 2.63
N TYR A 309 16.77 -22.83 1.62
CA TYR A 309 16.32 -21.53 1.12
C TYR A 309 14.86 -21.59 0.64
N LYS A 310 14.50 -22.61 -0.16
CA LYS A 310 13.12 -22.80 -0.64
C LYS A 310 12.13 -23.00 0.50
N GLU A 311 12.49 -23.80 1.50
CA GLU A 311 11.69 -24.05 2.69
C GLU A 311 11.49 -22.77 3.51
N LEU A 312 12.56 -22.05 3.84
CA LEU A 312 12.47 -20.82 4.62
C LEU A 312 11.65 -19.73 3.92
N ILE A 313 11.80 -19.57 2.62
CA ILE A 313 10.98 -18.62 1.86
C ILE A 313 9.49 -18.91 2.01
N GLN A 314 9.10 -20.18 2.19
CA GLN A 314 7.72 -20.57 2.46
C GLN A 314 7.34 -20.39 3.94
N THR A 315 8.20 -20.79 4.88
CA THR A 315 7.89 -20.77 6.32
C THR A 315 8.02 -19.40 6.97
N THR A 316 8.99 -18.58 6.57
CA THR A 316 9.16 -17.20 7.05
C THR A 316 7.90 -16.37 6.81
N ARG A 317 7.15 -16.67 5.73
CA ARG A 317 5.88 -15.99 5.48
C ARG A 317 4.85 -16.28 6.57
N LEU A 318 4.76 -17.53 7.01
CA LEU A 318 3.79 -17.97 8.01
C LEU A 318 4.18 -17.48 9.42
N PHE A 319 5.39 -17.80 9.87
CA PHE A 319 5.81 -17.52 11.24
C PHE A 319 6.14 -16.04 11.46
N GLY A 320 6.89 -15.41 10.55
CA GLY A 320 7.21 -13.99 10.64
C GLY A 320 5.97 -13.10 10.51
N GLY A 321 5.01 -13.51 9.67
CA GLY A 321 3.71 -12.87 9.57
C GLY A 321 2.93 -12.95 10.89
N GLN A 322 2.83 -14.14 11.50
CA GLN A 322 2.09 -14.32 12.75
C GLN A 322 2.64 -13.46 13.89
N SER A 323 3.95 -13.52 14.16
CA SER A 323 4.55 -12.71 15.23
C SER A 323 4.39 -11.21 14.99
N ARG A 324 4.47 -10.76 13.73
CA ARG A 324 4.22 -9.35 13.39
C ARG A 324 2.75 -8.98 13.59
N CYS A 325 1.81 -9.87 13.27
CA CYS A 325 0.38 -9.66 13.47
C CYS A 325 0.05 -9.45 14.95
N GLU A 326 0.55 -10.31 15.84
CA GLU A 326 0.36 -10.22 17.29
C GLU A 326 0.91 -8.89 17.84
N LEU A 327 2.14 -8.52 17.43
CA LEU A 327 2.76 -7.26 17.83
C LEU A 327 1.96 -6.02 17.37
N LEU A 328 1.44 -6.05 16.13
CA LEU A 328 0.64 -4.94 15.61
C LEU A 328 -0.74 -4.88 16.28
N ASP A 329 -1.33 -6.03 16.63
CA ASP A 329 -2.62 -6.09 17.33
C ASP A 329 -2.53 -5.43 18.70
N ASP A 330 -1.55 -5.83 19.51
CA ASP A 330 -1.30 -5.21 20.80
C ASP A 330 -1.07 -3.70 20.67
N ARG A 331 -0.23 -3.32 19.70
CA ARG A 331 0.10 -1.91 19.42
C ARG A 331 -1.13 -1.08 19.10
N TYR A 332 -1.95 -1.51 18.14
CA TYR A 332 -3.11 -0.73 17.69
C TYR A 332 -4.28 -0.81 18.66
N SER A 333 -4.52 -1.96 19.28
CA SER A 333 -5.52 -2.12 20.35
C SER A 333 -5.22 -1.18 21.52
N ASN A 334 -3.97 -1.06 21.94
CA ASN A 334 -3.58 -0.15 23.01
C ASN A 334 -3.73 1.32 22.60
N ALA A 335 -3.28 1.68 21.40
CA ALA A 335 -3.30 3.06 20.92
C ALA A 335 -4.73 3.55 20.63
N TYR A 336 -5.49 2.83 19.78
CA TYR A 336 -6.80 3.25 19.30
C TYR A 336 -7.97 2.72 20.15
N GLY A 337 -7.78 1.63 20.90
CA GLY A 337 -8.80 1.04 21.76
C GLY A 337 -8.93 1.71 23.13
N CYS A 338 -7.97 2.54 23.54
CA CYS A 338 -8.05 3.28 24.79
C CYS A 338 -8.96 4.52 24.67
N TRP A 339 -9.45 5.02 25.82
CA TRP A 339 -10.33 6.19 25.86
C TRP A 339 -9.67 7.45 25.27
N ARG A 340 -8.38 7.67 25.56
CA ARG A 340 -7.61 8.81 25.04
C ARG A 340 -7.50 8.77 23.52
N GLY A 341 -7.17 7.62 22.94
CA GLY A 341 -7.08 7.46 21.49
C GLY A 341 -8.43 7.72 20.80
N LYS A 342 -9.52 7.24 21.39
CA LYS A 342 -10.88 7.56 20.94
C LYS A 342 -11.15 9.06 20.93
N GLU A 343 -10.90 9.75 22.05
CA GLU A 343 -11.16 11.20 22.14
C GLU A 343 -10.34 11.99 21.10
N GLN A 344 -9.07 11.62 20.93
CA GLN A 344 -8.18 12.20 19.93
C GLN A 344 -8.72 12.02 18.50
N VAL A 345 -9.08 10.80 18.10
CA VAL A 345 -9.61 10.52 16.76
C VAL A 345 -10.98 11.20 16.55
N LEU A 346 -11.92 11.04 17.49
CA LEU A 346 -13.26 11.62 17.31
C LEU A 346 -13.22 13.16 17.29
N SER A 347 -12.40 13.81 18.11
CA SER A 347 -12.27 15.27 18.09
C SER A 347 -11.62 15.81 16.81
N ALA A 348 -10.63 15.10 16.27
CA ALA A 348 -9.96 15.51 15.03
C ALA A 348 -10.85 15.32 13.80
N TYR A 349 -11.55 14.19 13.71
CA TYR A 349 -12.22 13.76 12.48
C TYR A 349 -13.74 13.97 12.48
N PHE A 350 -14.38 13.94 13.65
CA PHE A 350 -15.84 13.95 13.83
C PHE A 350 -16.28 14.90 14.97
N PRO A 351 -15.91 16.20 14.94
CA PRO A 351 -16.22 17.14 16.02
C PRO A 351 -17.73 17.36 16.21
N ALA A 352 -18.12 17.74 17.42
CA ALA A 352 -19.50 18.13 17.71
C ALA A 352 -19.90 19.40 16.94
N SER A 353 -21.08 19.36 16.32
CA SER A 353 -21.67 20.44 15.53
C SER A 353 -21.92 21.67 16.40
N GLY A 354 -21.60 22.86 15.89
CA GLY A 354 -21.62 24.12 16.64
C GLY A 354 -20.25 24.54 17.19
N THR A 355 -19.29 23.62 17.28
CA THR A 355 -17.86 23.96 17.28
C THR A 355 -17.44 23.92 15.82
N SER A 356 -17.20 25.05 15.16
CA SER A 356 -16.65 24.95 13.81
C SER A 356 -15.35 24.17 13.89
N ALA A 357 -15.04 23.27 12.95
CA ALA A 357 -13.75 22.56 12.95
C ALA A 357 -12.58 23.56 13.08
N ARG A 358 -12.77 24.77 12.53
CA ARG A 358 -11.86 25.91 12.65
C ARG A 358 -11.80 26.53 14.05
N GLU A 359 -12.88 26.52 14.82
CA GLU A 359 -12.91 26.90 16.25
C GLU A 359 -12.45 25.77 17.16
N ALA A 360 -12.65 24.50 16.81
CA ALA A 360 -11.98 23.39 17.47
C ALA A 360 -10.45 23.49 17.25
N TRP A 361 -10.03 24.02 16.09
CA TRP A 361 -8.65 24.37 15.76
C TRP A 361 -8.30 25.82 16.14
N SER A 362 -9.11 26.52 16.95
CA SER A 362 -8.99 27.97 17.22
C SER A 362 -7.65 28.44 17.80
N GLY A 363 -6.80 27.53 18.26
CA GLY A 363 -5.40 27.84 18.58
C GLY A 363 -4.48 28.02 17.36
N GLY A 364 -4.99 27.84 16.13
CA GLY A 364 -4.17 27.80 14.91
C GLY A 364 -3.41 26.49 14.70
N VAL A 365 -3.56 25.52 15.61
CA VAL A 365 -2.91 24.21 15.51
C VAL A 365 -3.86 23.25 14.81
N VAL A 366 -3.64 23.07 13.51
CA VAL A 366 -4.24 21.95 12.75
C VAL A 366 -3.76 20.67 13.42
N PRO A 367 -4.65 19.67 13.69
CA PRO A 367 -4.23 18.38 14.21
C PRO A 367 -3.08 17.85 13.35
N GLU A 368 -2.12 17.16 13.97
CA GLU A 368 -1.04 16.53 13.22
C GLU A 368 -1.40 15.07 12.96
N PHE A 369 -1.11 14.58 11.76
CA PHE A 369 -1.43 13.22 11.33
C PHE A 369 -0.21 12.30 11.43
N PRO A 370 -0.32 11.05 11.93
CA PRO A 370 -1.48 10.43 12.58
C PRO A 370 -1.74 11.05 13.96
N VAL A 371 -3.01 11.13 14.37
CA VAL A 371 -3.40 11.85 15.60
C VAL A 371 -2.92 11.11 16.86
N VAL A 372 -2.99 9.77 16.87
CA VAL A 372 -2.71 8.95 18.06
C VAL A 372 -1.22 8.64 18.24
N HIS A 373 -0.40 8.87 17.22
CA HIS A 373 1.04 8.57 17.24
C HIS A 373 1.90 9.81 17.58
N ASP A 374 3.00 9.66 18.31
CA ASP A 374 3.83 10.80 18.72
C ASP A 374 4.63 11.41 17.55
N VAL A 375 5.10 10.57 16.62
CA VAL A 375 5.77 11.02 15.39
C VAL A 375 4.73 11.35 14.32
N LYS A 376 4.87 12.51 13.70
CA LYS A 376 3.89 13.08 12.77
C LYS A 376 4.43 13.20 11.34
N ILE A 377 3.52 13.24 10.39
CA ILE A 377 3.79 13.51 8.98
C ILE A 377 3.70 15.02 8.76
N ASN A 378 4.86 15.63 8.56
CA ASN A 378 5.08 17.05 8.30
C ASN A 378 5.49 17.31 6.82
N SER A 379 5.86 16.26 6.11
CA SER A 379 6.24 16.32 4.70
C SER A 379 6.00 14.99 4.00
N ILE A 380 6.04 15.01 2.66
CA ILE A 380 5.98 13.77 1.87
C ILE A 380 7.19 12.85 2.13
N ALA A 381 8.33 13.43 2.54
CA ALA A 381 9.54 12.68 2.85
C ALA A 381 9.38 11.85 4.13
N ASP A 382 8.52 12.26 5.06
CA ASP A 382 8.28 11.51 6.31
C ASP A 382 7.64 10.16 6.05
N TYR A 383 6.89 10.04 4.95
CA TYR A 383 6.41 8.74 4.51
C TYR A 383 7.55 7.80 4.13
N GLN A 384 8.80 8.21 3.94
CA GLN A 384 9.89 7.21 3.77
C GLN A 384 10.10 6.36 5.03
N ASN A 385 9.65 6.82 6.20
CA ASN A 385 9.54 6.00 7.40
C ASN A 385 8.33 5.05 7.27
N TYR A 386 8.60 3.76 7.16
CA TYR A 386 7.60 2.72 6.94
C TYR A 386 6.73 2.47 8.17
N GLU A 387 7.28 2.61 9.39
CA GLU A 387 6.47 2.58 10.61
C GLU A 387 5.41 3.68 10.61
N LEU A 388 5.81 4.90 10.22
CA LEU A 388 4.87 6.01 10.12
C LEU A 388 3.80 5.78 9.04
N ARG A 389 4.15 5.13 7.91
CA ARG A 389 3.15 4.67 6.92
C ARG A 389 2.14 3.69 7.52
N GLN A 390 2.60 2.75 8.35
CA GLN A 390 1.73 1.76 8.99
C GLN A 390 0.70 2.41 9.91
N TRP A 391 1.13 3.39 10.72
CA TRP A 391 0.24 4.19 11.57
C TRP A 391 -0.74 5.04 10.77
N ALA A 392 -0.24 5.77 9.77
CA ALA A 392 -1.06 6.56 8.86
C ALA A 392 -2.17 5.73 8.21
N TRP A 393 -1.80 4.55 7.71
CA TRP A 393 -2.75 3.66 7.07
C TRP A 393 -3.78 3.09 8.06
N MET A 394 -3.36 2.66 9.26
CA MET A 394 -4.30 2.21 10.30
C MET A 394 -5.33 3.29 10.63
N GLU A 395 -4.90 4.54 10.81
CA GLU A 395 -5.79 5.65 11.13
C GLU A 395 -6.73 6.00 9.97
N GLU A 396 -6.23 6.02 8.74
CA GLU A 396 -7.05 6.26 7.54
C GLU A 396 -8.18 5.21 7.43
N LEU A 397 -7.86 3.93 7.61
CA LEU A 397 -8.86 2.86 7.61
C LEU A 397 -9.88 3.07 8.73
N LEU A 398 -9.44 3.42 9.94
CA LEU A 398 -10.32 3.63 11.08
C LEU A 398 -11.30 4.78 10.82
N VAL A 399 -10.79 5.94 10.42
CA VAL A 399 -11.61 7.13 10.13
C VAL A 399 -12.63 6.81 9.05
N ARG A 400 -12.21 6.12 8.00
CA ARG A 400 -13.11 5.70 6.93
C ARG A 400 -14.20 4.73 7.43
N THR A 401 -13.84 3.71 8.20
CA THR A 401 -14.82 2.73 8.71
C THR A 401 -15.82 3.39 9.67
N VAL A 402 -15.37 4.33 10.50
CA VAL A 402 -16.26 5.15 11.33
C VAL A 402 -17.20 5.99 10.46
N ALA A 403 -16.65 6.67 9.44
CA ALA A 403 -17.44 7.44 8.48
C ALA A 403 -18.53 6.60 7.80
N ASP A 404 -18.19 5.41 7.29
CA ASP A 404 -19.14 4.50 6.63
C ASP A 404 -20.26 4.02 7.56
N LYS A 405 -19.93 3.73 8.83
CA LYS A 405 -20.92 3.37 9.85
C LYS A 405 -21.83 4.55 10.20
N LEU A 406 -21.29 5.76 10.31
CA LEU A 406 -22.08 6.99 10.53
C LEU A 406 -23.01 7.31 9.36
N ILE A 407 -22.54 7.15 8.13
CA ILE A 407 -23.36 7.26 6.92
C ILE A 407 -24.49 6.24 6.96
N SER A 408 -24.22 5.01 7.39
CA SER A 408 -25.25 3.97 7.50
C SER A 408 -26.33 4.32 8.55
N VAL A 409 -25.95 4.96 9.67
CA VAL A 409 -26.91 5.52 10.64
C VAL A 409 -27.74 6.64 10.02
N ARG A 410 -27.11 7.52 9.22
CA ARG A 410 -27.81 8.60 8.51
C ARG A 410 -28.82 8.07 7.50
N VAL A 411 -28.44 7.09 6.66
CA VAL A 411 -29.34 6.41 5.72
C VAL A 411 -30.55 5.83 6.47
N ALA A 412 -30.30 5.09 7.54
CA ALA A 412 -31.35 4.44 8.32
C ALA A 412 -32.31 5.44 8.99
N SER A 413 -31.80 6.59 9.45
CA SER A 413 -32.60 7.59 10.16
C SER A 413 -33.39 8.53 9.24
N THR A 414 -32.95 8.74 7.99
CA THR A 414 -33.55 9.71 7.08
C THR A 414 -34.20 9.13 5.85
N GLY A 415 -33.88 7.88 5.48
CA GLY A 415 -34.29 7.27 4.22
C GLY A 415 -33.55 7.80 2.99
N GLU A 416 -32.54 8.66 3.16
CA GLU A 416 -31.65 9.12 2.07
C GLU A 416 -30.87 7.95 1.47
N THR A 417 -30.59 8.00 0.16
CA THR A 417 -29.71 7.00 -0.47
C THR A 417 -28.24 7.28 -0.16
N ARG A 418 -27.36 6.29 -0.36
CA ARG A 418 -25.90 6.50 -0.20
C ARG A 418 -25.37 7.50 -1.23
N GLU A 419 -25.97 7.55 -2.42
CA GLU A 419 -25.67 8.49 -3.49
C GLU A 419 -26.03 9.92 -3.07
N ASP A 420 -27.18 10.13 -2.43
CA ASP A 420 -27.59 11.43 -1.89
C ASP A 420 -26.59 11.91 -0.82
N ILE A 421 -26.20 11.01 0.08
CA ILE A 421 -25.20 11.32 1.11
C ILE A 421 -23.83 11.61 0.48
N ALA A 422 -23.42 10.85 -0.54
CA ALA A 422 -22.16 11.10 -1.24
C ALA A 422 -22.17 12.50 -1.89
N ALA A 423 -23.29 12.91 -2.50
CA ALA A 423 -23.46 14.26 -3.04
C ALA A 423 -23.43 15.33 -1.94
N ALA A 424 -24.07 15.08 -0.79
CA ALA A 424 -24.07 15.98 0.36
C ALA A 424 -22.67 16.16 0.94
N ILE A 425 -21.90 15.07 1.10
CA ILE A 425 -20.50 15.11 1.54
C ILE A 425 -19.64 15.91 0.55
N GLN A 426 -19.92 15.85 -0.75
CA GLN A 426 -19.22 16.66 -1.76
C GLN A 426 -19.66 18.13 -1.79
N GLY A 427 -20.79 18.47 -1.17
CA GLY A 427 -21.31 19.83 -1.10
C GLY A 427 -20.40 20.79 -0.30
N PRO A 428 -20.64 22.11 -0.40
CA PRO A 428 -19.89 23.11 0.38
C PRO A 428 -20.27 23.12 1.87
N GLN A 429 -21.43 22.56 2.22
CA GLN A 429 -21.91 22.53 3.60
C GLN A 429 -21.26 21.39 4.38
N PRO A 430 -21.00 21.57 5.70
CA PRO A 430 -20.57 20.47 6.55
C PRO A 430 -21.60 19.34 6.53
N PHE A 431 -21.15 18.12 6.26
CA PHE A 431 -22.00 16.95 6.40
C PHE A 431 -22.11 16.58 7.88
N THR A 432 -23.34 16.43 8.37
CA THR A 432 -23.61 16.21 9.80
C THR A 432 -24.51 15.01 10.04
N VAL A 433 -24.28 14.32 11.16
CA VAL A 433 -25.07 13.16 11.60
C VAL A 433 -25.57 13.40 13.02
N ALA A 434 -26.87 13.29 13.25
CA ALA A 434 -27.45 13.34 14.59
C ALA A 434 -27.33 11.97 15.25
N ILE A 435 -26.61 11.88 16.37
CA ILE A 435 -26.29 10.61 17.03
C ILE A 435 -25.98 10.85 18.52
N SER A 436 -26.37 9.94 19.41
CA SER A 436 -25.99 10.07 20.82
C SER A 436 -24.50 9.80 21.04
N THR A 437 -23.94 10.35 22.13
CA THR A 437 -22.54 10.14 22.51
C THR A 437 -22.24 8.66 22.74
N GLU A 438 -23.18 7.92 23.33
CA GLU A 438 -23.06 6.48 23.60
C GLU A 438 -23.04 5.68 22.30
N GLU A 439 -23.90 6.03 21.34
CA GLU A 439 -23.96 5.36 20.05
C GLU A 439 -22.69 5.65 19.22
N LEU A 440 -22.19 6.88 19.23
CA LEU A 440 -20.93 7.24 18.60
C LEU A 440 -19.74 6.45 19.20
N ALA A 441 -19.68 6.35 20.53
CA ALA A 441 -18.65 5.56 21.20
C ALA A 441 -18.74 4.07 20.82
N ARG A 442 -19.96 3.52 20.74
CA ARG A 442 -20.19 2.14 20.30
C ARG A 442 -19.74 1.91 18.87
N ILE A 443 -20.07 2.83 17.95
CA ILE A 443 -19.61 2.78 16.55
C ILE A 443 -18.10 2.82 16.46
N TYR A 444 -17.46 3.72 17.21
CA TYR A 444 -16.00 3.84 17.23
C TYR A 444 -15.35 2.53 17.70
N PHE A 445 -15.72 1.99 18.86
CA PHE A 445 -15.08 0.78 19.37
C PHE A 445 -15.36 -0.45 18.50
N ALA A 446 -16.52 -0.52 17.85
CA ALA A 446 -16.80 -1.55 16.86
C ALA A 446 -15.87 -1.41 15.64
N ALA A 447 -15.75 -0.21 15.08
CA ALA A 447 -14.86 0.09 13.96
C ALA A 447 -13.40 -0.20 14.30
N THR A 448 -12.91 0.23 15.48
CA THR A 448 -11.54 -0.03 15.93
C THR A 448 -11.24 -1.52 15.96
N ARG A 449 -12.10 -2.36 16.54
CA ARG A 449 -11.88 -3.81 16.59
C ARG A 449 -11.80 -4.44 15.20
N GLU A 450 -12.70 -4.05 14.30
CA GLU A 450 -12.72 -4.53 12.92
C GLU A 450 -11.46 -4.11 12.15
N VAL A 451 -11.09 -2.83 12.28
CA VAL A 451 -9.96 -2.25 11.55
C VAL A 451 -8.62 -2.71 12.10
N VAL A 452 -8.46 -2.83 13.43
CA VAL A 452 -7.24 -3.38 14.04
C VAL A 452 -6.98 -4.76 13.46
N LYS A 453 -7.95 -5.68 13.55
CA LYS A 453 -7.81 -7.03 13.01
C LYS A 453 -7.41 -7.02 11.53
N GLN A 454 -8.12 -6.24 10.71
CA GLN A 454 -7.85 -6.19 9.26
C GLN A 454 -6.46 -5.59 8.96
N ALA A 455 -6.10 -4.47 9.60
CA ALA A 455 -4.87 -3.77 9.35
C ALA A 455 -3.65 -4.57 9.82
N THR A 456 -3.75 -5.26 10.96
CA THR A 456 -2.68 -6.12 11.48
C THR A 456 -2.43 -7.29 10.55
N GLU A 457 -3.49 -7.94 10.06
CA GLU A 457 -3.40 -9.02 9.09
C GLU A 457 -2.75 -8.57 7.77
N GLU A 458 -3.23 -7.50 7.17
CA GLU A 458 -2.69 -7.03 5.90
C GLU A 458 -1.24 -6.53 6.03
N GLN A 459 -0.92 -5.79 7.11
CA GLN A 459 0.43 -5.28 7.32
C GLN A 459 1.42 -6.38 7.70
N ALA A 460 0.98 -7.44 8.38
CA ALA A 460 1.78 -8.61 8.67
C ALA A 460 2.09 -9.44 7.43
N ASP A 461 1.11 -9.67 6.54
CA ASP A 461 1.36 -10.35 5.26
C ASP A 461 2.26 -9.50 4.33
N ASP A 462 2.07 -8.17 4.34
CA ASP A 462 2.93 -7.22 3.65
C ASP A 462 4.38 -7.27 4.19
N TYR A 463 4.56 -7.38 5.52
CA TYR A 463 5.85 -7.53 6.18
C TYR A 463 6.52 -8.86 5.79
N ALA A 464 5.81 -9.97 5.98
CA ALA A 464 6.26 -11.32 5.68
C ALA A 464 6.71 -11.48 4.22
N SER A 465 5.94 -10.91 3.28
CA SER A 465 6.28 -10.88 1.86
C SER A 465 7.60 -10.15 1.59
N ARG A 466 7.89 -9.06 2.31
CA ARG A 466 9.17 -8.33 2.19
C ARG A 466 10.33 -9.09 2.78
N VAL A 467 10.16 -9.78 3.91
CA VAL A 467 11.20 -10.67 4.46
C VAL A 467 11.51 -11.78 3.46
N GLY A 468 10.49 -12.40 2.85
CA GLY A 468 10.67 -13.40 1.79
C GLY A 468 11.41 -12.86 0.56
N LEU A 469 11.06 -11.66 0.09
CA LEU A 469 11.77 -10.98 -1.01
C LEU A 469 13.22 -10.63 -0.66
N ALA A 470 13.47 -10.19 0.58
CA ALA A 470 14.80 -9.93 1.09
C ALA A 470 15.64 -11.22 1.12
N LEU A 471 15.06 -12.33 1.58
CA LEU A 471 15.70 -13.65 1.57
C LEU A 471 15.97 -14.17 0.15
N ILE A 472 15.05 -13.97 -0.80
CA ILE A 472 15.33 -14.27 -2.23
C ILE A 472 16.55 -13.48 -2.71
N THR A 473 16.66 -12.21 -2.30
CA THR A 473 17.77 -11.33 -2.71
C THR A 473 19.12 -11.82 -2.18
N THR A 474 19.18 -12.43 -1.00
CA THR A 474 20.45 -12.97 -0.46
C THR A 474 20.95 -14.21 -1.20
N ALA A 475 20.11 -14.86 -2.02
CA ALA A 475 20.55 -15.95 -2.90
C ALA A 475 21.34 -15.47 -4.14
N TYR A 476 21.44 -14.16 -4.34
CA TYR A 476 22.19 -13.51 -5.42
C TYR A 476 23.49 -12.88 -4.93
N ASP A 477 24.34 -12.45 -5.85
CA ASP A 477 25.41 -11.50 -5.55
C ASP A 477 24.79 -10.14 -5.18
N LEU A 478 24.72 -9.89 -3.88
CA LEU A 478 24.12 -8.67 -3.32
C LEU A 478 24.72 -7.39 -3.93
N SER A 479 26.02 -7.37 -4.25
CA SER A 479 26.65 -6.19 -4.85
C SER A 479 26.06 -5.89 -6.22
N LYS A 480 25.77 -6.93 -7.01
CA LYS A 480 25.13 -6.77 -8.33
C LYS A 480 23.69 -6.29 -8.21
N VAL A 481 22.92 -6.81 -7.25
CA VAL A 481 21.54 -6.34 -7.02
C VAL A 481 21.52 -4.88 -6.56
N MET A 482 22.44 -4.50 -5.68
CA MET A 482 22.54 -3.12 -5.20
C MET A 482 23.04 -2.16 -6.29
N ASN A 483 23.77 -2.62 -7.29
CA ASN A 483 24.30 -1.77 -8.37
C ASN A 483 23.52 -1.85 -9.69
N ALA A 484 22.49 -2.69 -9.78
CA ALA A 484 21.65 -2.80 -10.97
C ALA A 484 20.80 -1.53 -11.14
N ALA A 485 21.24 -0.65 -12.06
CA ALA A 485 20.53 0.55 -12.49
C ALA A 485 19.66 0.27 -13.73
#